data_AF-A0A1A6A4B7-F1
#
_entry.id   AF-A0A1A6A4B7-F1
#
_cell.length_a   1.000
_cell.length_b   1.000
_cell.length_c   1.000
_cell.angle_alpha   90.00
_cell.angle_beta   90.00
_cell.angle_gamma   90.00
#
_symmetry.space_group_name_H-M   'P 1'
#
loop_
_entity.id
_entity.type
_entity.pdbx_description
1 polymer ?
#
loop_
_entity_poly.entity_id
_entity_poly.type
_entity_poly.pdbx_seq_one_letter_code
_entity_poly.pdbx_strand_id
1 'polypeptide(L)'
;MSTSDDIITTSNGLGYTSSSAVHPEQLVKPPAAPSAREDTIEIKIDFGGGLHLLFSSQPSHKIRIPRNIPAEDGSTQAQPVNMRYLVKWMKSNLLSEREEMFGDGDGVRPGILVLINDADWELEGELEYELRDRDEVVFISTLHGG
;
A
#
# COMPACT_ATOMS: atom_id res chain seq x y z
N MET A 1 -77.90 -17.02 14.12
CA MET A 1 -77.59 -15.99 15.14
C MET A 1 -76.08 -16.02 15.34
N SER A 2 -75.41 -14.86 15.21
CA SER A 2 -74.11 -14.42 15.77
C SER A 2 -73.00 -15.43 16.10
N THR A 3 -71.69 -15.23 15.88
CA THR A 3 -70.81 -14.14 15.39
C THR A 3 -69.38 -14.71 15.50
N SER A 4 -68.48 -14.29 14.60
CA SER A 4 -67.01 -14.12 14.78
C SER A 4 -66.16 -15.39 15.07
N ASP A 5 -64.90 -15.54 14.62
CA ASP A 5 -63.82 -14.59 14.34
C ASP A 5 -62.95 -15.06 13.15
N ASP A 6 -62.48 -14.09 12.37
CA ASP A 6 -61.43 -14.24 11.36
C ASP A 6 -60.06 -14.47 12.02
N ILE A 7 -59.39 -15.59 11.70
CA ILE A 7 -57.94 -15.74 11.89
C ILE A 7 -57.29 -15.67 10.51
N ILE A 8 -56.60 -14.56 10.23
CA ILE A 8 -55.73 -14.42 9.06
C ILE A 8 -54.52 -15.35 9.23
N THR A 9 -54.46 -16.38 8.39
CA THR A 9 -53.30 -17.26 8.25
C THR A 9 -52.39 -16.69 7.16
N THR A 10 -51.29 -16.06 7.53
CA THR A 10 -50.16 -15.85 6.62
C THR A 10 -49.25 -17.08 6.68
N SER A 11 -49.42 -17.95 5.69
CA SER A 11 -48.50 -19.02 5.32
C SER A 11 -47.24 -18.42 4.72
N ASN A 12 -46.08 -18.82 5.23
CA ASN A 12 -44.86 -18.96 4.43
C ASN A 12 -44.41 -20.41 4.57
N GLY A 13 -44.99 -21.28 3.75
CA GLY A 13 -44.62 -22.68 3.65
C GLY A 13 -43.21 -22.84 3.09
N LEU A 14 -42.30 -23.35 3.92
CA LEU A 14 -41.10 -24.06 3.50
C LEU A 14 -40.76 -25.07 4.61
N GLY A 15 -41.37 -26.25 4.53
CA GLY A 15 -41.07 -27.34 5.44
C GLY A 15 -39.67 -27.88 5.20
N TYR A 16 -38.79 -27.73 6.19
CA TYR A 16 -37.56 -28.50 6.32
C TYR A 16 -37.29 -28.78 7.80
N THR A 17 -37.00 -30.05 8.09
CA THR A 17 -36.81 -30.64 9.41
C THR A 17 -35.46 -30.25 10.02
N SER A 18 -35.44 -29.96 11.32
CA SER A 18 -34.20 -29.76 12.10
C SER A 18 -33.38 -31.04 12.19
N SER A 19 -32.13 -31.00 11.75
CA SER A 19 -31.10 -31.95 12.19
C SER A 19 -29.75 -31.23 12.34
N SER A 20 -29.16 -31.47 13.50
CA SER A 20 -27.92 -30.93 14.04
C SER A 20 -26.71 -31.08 13.12
N ALA A 21 -25.86 -30.06 13.08
CA ALA A 21 -24.41 -30.24 12.95
C ALA A 21 -23.69 -29.09 13.65
N VAL A 22 -22.89 -29.48 14.63
CA VAL A 22 -22.01 -28.66 15.45
C VAL A 22 -20.85 -28.16 14.58
N HIS A 23 -20.60 -26.85 14.57
CA HIS A 23 -19.28 -26.28 14.26
C HIS A 23 -19.10 -25.02 15.12
N PRO A 24 -18.00 -24.89 15.88
CA PRO A 24 -17.77 -23.70 16.68
C PRO A 24 -17.47 -22.53 15.73
N GLU A 25 -18.36 -21.54 15.76
CA GLU A 25 -18.14 -20.26 15.12
C GLU A 25 -16.91 -19.63 15.79
N GLN A 26 -15.77 -19.79 15.11
CA GLN A 26 -14.52 -19.16 15.48
C GLN A 26 -14.77 -17.66 15.39
N LEU A 27 -14.79 -17.04 16.57
CA LEU A 27 -14.92 -15.61 16.81
C LEU A 27 -14.01 -14.85 15.82
N VAL A 28 -14.56 -14.41 14.69
CA VAL A 28 -13.86 -13.50 13.79
C VAL A 28 -13.82 -12.17 14.53
N LYS A 29 -12.69 -11.95 15.22
CA LYS A 29 -12.34 -10.65 15.78
C LYS A 29 -12.53 -9.62 14.65
N PRO A 30 -13.44 -8.64 14.78
CA PRO A 30 -13.54 -7.57 13.78
C PRO A 30 -12.15 -6.93 13.61
N PRO A 31 -11.77 -6.49 12.39
CA PRO A 31 -10.48 -5.88 12.17
C PRO A 31 -10.35 -4.75 13.20
N ALA A 32 -9.31 -4.84 14.02
CA ALA A 32 -9.06 -3.88 15.06
C ALA A 32 -9.08 -2.49 14.42
N ALA A 33 -9.97 -1.62 14.91
CA ALA A 33 -9.86 -0.19 14.65
C ALA A 33 -8.41 0.25 14.89
N PRO A 34 -7.83 1.13 14.06
CA PRO A 34 -6.41 1.45 14.11
C PRO A 34 -6.04 1.95 15.50
N SER A 35 -5.31 1.11 16.21
CA SER A 35 -4.75 1.38 17.52
C SER A 35 -3.61 2.38 17.35
N ALA A 36 -3.80 3.59 17.89
CA ALA A 36 -2.80 4.66 18.00
C ALA A 36 -2.18 5.14 16.67
N ARG A 37 -2.84 6.12 16.02
CA ARG A 37 -2.28 7.13 15.10
C ARG A 37 -0.94 6.73 14.44
N GLU A 38 -0.98 5.84 13.45
CA GLU A 38 0.17 5.61 12.59
C GLU A 38 0.41 6.89 11.79
N ASP A 39 1.37 7.71 12.24
CA ASP A 39 1.79 8.92 11.52
C ASP A 39 2.49 8.48 10.24
N THR A 40 1.66 8.34 9.20
CA THR A 40 2.02 7.82 7.89
C THR A 40 1.75 8.90 6.86
N ILE A 41 2.58 8.91 5.84
CA ILE A 41 2.39 9.73 4.64
C ILE A 41 1.98 8.83 3.49
N GLU A 42 1.07 9.31 2.66
CA GLU A 42 0.68 8.66 1.41
C GLU A 42 1.58 9.17 0.28
N ILE A 43 2.16 8.26 -0.49
CA ILE A 43 3.01 8.58 -1.64
C ILE A 43 2.45 7.88 -2.87
N LYS A 44 2.36 8.61 -3.99
CA LYS A 44 2.04 8.04 -5.29
C LYS A 44 3.34 7.76 -6.04
N ILE A 45 3.48 6.55 -6.58
CA ILE A 45 4.63 6.12 -7.36
C ILE A 45 4.16 5.71 -8.74
N ASP A 46 4.70 6.33 -9.78
CA ASP A 46 4.43 5.98 -11.17
C ASP A 46 5.70 5.49 -11.88
N PHE A 47 5.52 4.53 -12.79
CA PHE A 47 6.62 3.89 -13.51
C PHE A 47 6.49 4.09 -15.03
N GLY A 48 7.49 4.72 -15.63
CA GLY A 48 7.64 4.91 -17.07
C GLY A 48 8.72 4.01 -17.70
N GLY A 49 8.79 3.99 -19.04
CA GLY A 49 9.89 3.35 -19.76
C GLY A 49 9.99 1.82 -19.56
N GLY A 50 8.86 1.14 -19.37
CA GLY A 50 8.78 -0.30 -19.15
C GLY A 50 9.12 -0.76 -17.73
N LEU A 51 9.48 0.18 -16.83
CA LEU A 51 9.94 -0.16 -15.48
C LEU A 51 8.87 -0.84 -14.62
N HIS A 52 7.59 -0.59 -14.90
CA HIS A 52 6.45 -1.21 -14.19
C HIS A 52 6.47 -2.74 -14.22
N LEU A 53 7.13 -3.36 -15.22
CA LEU A 53 7.27 -4.81 -15.33
C LEU A 53 8.03 -5.41 -14.12
N LEU A 54 8.93 -4.64 -13.50
CA LEU A 54 9.66 -5.05 -12.31
C LEU A 54 8.82 -4.92 -11.02
N PHE A 55 7.68 -4.24 -11.08
CA PHE A 55 6.84 -3.87 -9.95
C PHE A 55 5.43 -4.46 -10.11
N SER A 56 5.38 -5.80 -10.23
CA SER A 56 4.15 -6.57 -10.41
C SER A 56 3.31 -6.17 -11.64
N SER A 57 3.96 -5.65 -12.68
CA SER A 57 3.31 -5.15 -13.91
C SER A 57 2.26 -4.06 -13.65
N GLN A 58 2.37 -3.31 -12.55
CA GLN A 58 1.47 -2.21 -12.21
C GLN A 58 2.16 -0.87 -12.47
N PRO A 59 1.58 0.01 -13.31
CA PRO A 59 2.21 1.28 -13.68
C PRO A 59 2.15 2.34 -12.58
N SER A 60 1.27 2.17 -11.60
CA SER A 60 1.05 3.13 -10.51
C SER A 60 0.81 2.40 -9.20
N HIS A 61 1.41 2.89 -8.12
CA HIS A 61 1.23 2.38 -6.76
C HIS A 61 0.93 3.54 -5.83
N LYS A 62 -0.05 3.36 -4.94
CA LYS A 62 -0.27 4.26 -3.81
C LYS A 62 0.11 3.54 -2.54
N ILE A 63 1.12 4.05 -1.85
CA ILE A 63 1.67 3.42 -0.66
C ILE A 63 1.52 4.34 0.55
N ARG A 64 1.54 3.74 1.74
CA ARG A 64 1.60 4.46 3.01
C ARG A 64 2.87 4.04 3.73
N ILE A 65 3.73 5.01 4.02
CA ILE A 65 4.99 4.78 4.75
C ILE A 65 5.01 5.63 6.02
N PRO A 66 5.76 5.23 7.07
CA PRO A 66 5.91 6.04 8.27
C PRO A 66 6.48 7.41 7.93
N ARG A 67 5.95 8.48 8.54
CA ARG A 67 6.49 9.84 8.38
C ARG A 67 7.93 9.94 8.91
N ASN A 68 8.21 9.22 9.99
CA ASN A 68 9.49 9.24 10.65
C ASN A 68 10.06 7.82 10.78
N ILE A 69 11.35 7.69 10.51
CA ILE A 69 12.12 6.47 10.72
C ILE A 69 12.77 6.50 12.10
N PRO A 70 12.76 5.40 12.85
CA PRO A 70 13.55 5.28 14.07
C PRO A 70 15.02 5.45 13.74
N ALA A 71 15.76 6.23 14.53
CA ALA A 71 17.18 6.41 14.30
C ALA A 71 17.92 5.07 14.53
N GLU A 72 18.75 4.69 13.57
CA GLU A 72 19.46 3.40 13.55
C GLU A 72 20.55 3.32 14.63
N ASP A 73 20.98 4.47 15.14
CA ASP A 73 22.02 4.65 16.16
C ASP A 73 21.49 4.62 17.60
N GLY A 74 20.19 4.38 17.79
CA GLY A 74 19.55 4.42 19.11
C GLY A 74 19.40 5.84 19.69
N SER A 75 19.65 6.88 18.88
CA SER A 75 19.32 8.25 19.26
C SER A 75 17.80 8.44 19.29
N THR A 76 17.33 9.33 20.16
CA THR A 76 15.89 9.54 20.41
C THR A 76 15.23 10.42 19.34
N GLN A 77 15.97 10.86 18.31
CA GLN A 77 15.48 11.79 17.30
C GLN A 77 15.04 11.03 16.05
N ALA A 78 13.73 10.83 15.91
CA ALA A 78 13.14 10.24 14.72
C ALA A 78 13.44 11.13 13.51
N GLN A 79 14.08 10.56 12.48
CA GLN A 79 14.42 11.29 11.26
C GLN A 79 13.20 11.26 10.32
N PRO A 80 12.93 12.33 9.56
CA PRO A 80 11.87 12.29 8.57
C PRO A 80 12.26 11.34 7.43
N VAL A 81 11.26 10.71 6.82
CA VAL A 81 11.49 9.76 5.74
C VAL A 81 11.94 10.47 4.47
N ASN A 82 12.96 9.93 3.80
CA ASN A 82 13.55 10.51 2.60
C ASN A 82 13.50 9.56 1.39
N MET A 83 13.91 10.06 0.23
CA MET A 83 13.99 9.29 -1.00
C MET A 83 14.86 8.03 -0.89
N ARG A 84 15.96 8.08 -0.13
CA ARG A 84 16.80 6.91 0.16
C ARG A 84 16.01 5.79 0.83
N TYR A 85 15.21 6.12 1.85
CA TYR A 85 14.33 5.16 2.50
C TYR A 85 13.30 4.60 1.52
N LEU A 86 12.67 5.46 0.71
CA LEU A 86 11.67 5.02 -0.27
C LEU A 86 12.26 4.01 -1.27
N VAL A 87 13.43 4.28 -1.82
CA VAL A 87 14.11 3.37 -2.76
C VAL A 87 14.39 2.02 -2.09
N LYS A 88 14.92 2.01 -0.86
CA LYS A 88 15.14 0.78 -0.07
C LYS A 88 13.83 0.03 0.19
N TRP A 89 12.78 0.76 0.59
CA TRP A 89 11.48 0.18 0.87
C TRP A 89 10.87 -0.46 -0.38
N MET A 90 10.95 0.20 -1.53
CA MET A 90 10.44 -0.33 -2.80
C MET A 90 11.14 -1.63 -3.20
N LYS A 91 12.47 -1.69 -3.05
CA LYS A 91 13.25 -2.91 -3.32
C LYS A 91 12.81 -4.09 -2.48
N SER A 92 12.47 -3.86 -1.21
CA SER A 92 12.05 -4.93 -0.30
C SER A 92 10.56 -5.29 -0.38
N ASN A 93 9.69 -4.37 -0.80
CA ASN A 93 8.24 -4.54 -0.68
C ASN A 93 7.48 -4.59 -2.02
N LEU A 94 7.97 -3.91 -3.07
CA LEU A 94 7.25 -3.80 -4.35
C LEU A 94 7.96 -4.51 -5.51
N LEU A 95 9.29 -4.60 -5.46
CA LEU A 95 10.08 -5.19 -6.53
C LEU A 95 9.83 -6.71 -6.60
N SER A 96 9.36 -7.19 -7.75
CA SER A 96 9.11 -8.62 -8.01
C SER A 96 10.29 -9.32 -8.69
N GLU A 97 11.25 -8.53 -9.17
CA GLU A 97 12.43 -8.98 -9.90
C GLU A 97 13.72 -8.70 -9.11
N ARG A 98 14.87 -8.94 -9.73
CA ARG A 98 16.18 -8.76 -9.08
C ARG A 98 16.47 -7.29 -8.78
N GLU A 99 17.06 -7.03 -7.60
CA GLU A 99 17.36 -5.69 -7.10
C GLU A 99 18.20 -4.85 -8.06
N GLU A 100 19.21 -5.47 -8.69
CA GLU A 100 20.14 -4.82 -9.62
C GLU A 100 19.49 -4.29 -10.90
N MET A 101 18.24 -4.67 -11.20
CA MET A 101 17.50 -4.14 -12.35
C MET A 101 16.91 -2.75 -12.07
N PHE A 102 16.70 -2.40 -10.80
CA PHE A 102 16.13 -1.12 -10.39
C PHE A 102 17.11 -0.25 -9.60
N GLY A 103 17.90 -0.85 -8.70
CA GLY A 103 18.75 -0.12 -7.77
C GLY A 103 20.24 -0.37 -7.94
N ASP A 104 21.02 0.55 -7.40
CA ASP A 104 22.47 0.44 -7.24
C ASP A 104 22.86 0.93 -5.84
N GLY A 105 23.31 0.00 -4.99
CA GLY A 105 23.52 0.25 -3.56
C GLY A 105 22.27 0.84 -2.88
N ASP A 106 22.42 2.02 -2.29
CA ASP A 106 21.33 2.73 -1.61
C ASP A 106 20.47 3.60 -2.54
N GLY A 107 20.83 3.69 -3.83
CA GLY A 107 20.19 4.54 -4.81
C GLY A 107 19.50 3.79 -5.93
N VAL A 108 19.14 4.56 -6.97
CA VAL A 108 18.52 4.06 -8.20
C VAL A 108 19.61 3.80 -9.24
N ARG A 109 19.43 2.76 -10.04
CA ARG A 109 20.39 2.40 -11.09
C ARG A 109 20.55 3.53 -12.12
N PRO A 110 21.79 3.81 -12.61
CA PRO A 110 22.00 4.74 -13.72
C PRO A 110 21.13 4.38 -14.95
N GLY A 111 20.56 5.41 -15.58
CA GLY A 111 19.60 5.23 -16.67
C GLY A 111 18.14 5.19 -16.26
N ILE A 112 17.84 5.47 -14.99
CA ILE A 112 16.49 5.76 -14.52
C ILE A 112 16.46 7.23 -14.12
N LEU A 113 15.56 7.99 -14.74
CA LEU A 113 15.24 9.36 -14.35
C LEU A 113 14.20 9.33 -13.23
N VAL A 114 14.36 10.20 -12.24
CA VAL A 114 13.43 10.32 -11.12
C VAL A 114 12.88 11.74 -11.10
N LEU A 115 11.56 11.84 -11.06
CA LEU A 115 10.87 13.11 -10.88
C LEU A 115 10.14 13.10 -9.54
N ILE A 116 10.17 14.22 -8.84
CA ILE A 116 9.42 14.46 -7.60
C ILE A 116 8.49 15.64 -7.88
N ASN A 117 7.17 15.41 -7.85
CA ASN A 117 6.15 16.40 -8.17
C ASN A 117 6.41 17.13 -9.51
N ASP A 118 6.69 16.36 -10.56
CA ASP A 118 7.07 16.82 -11.91
C ASP A 118 8.39 17.63 -12.02
N ALA A 119 9.15 17.74 -10.93
CA ALA A 119 10.47 18.37 -10.91
C ALA A 119 11.60 17.32 -10.96
N ASP A 120 12.72 17.69 -11.57
CA ASP A 120 13.92 16.85 -11.59
C ASP A 120 14.49 16.72 -10.16
N TRP A 121 14.64 15.49 -9.67
CA TRP A 121 15.09 15.22 -8.31
C TRP A 121 16.51 15.75 -8.01
N GLU A 122 17.34 15.97 -9.03
CA GLU A 122 18.69 16.54 -8.88
C GLU A 122 18.63 17.96 -8.30
N LEU A 123 17.53 18.68 -8.53
CA LEU A 123 17.28 20.01 -7.99
C LEU A 123 16.63 19.98 -6.60
N GLU A 124 16.04 18.84 -6.21
CA GLU A 124 15.30 18.66 -4.96
C GLU A 124 16.13 17.98 -3.85
N GLY A 125 17.38 17.61 -4.14
CA GLY A 125 18.30 16.97 -3.19
C GLY A 125 18.39 15.45 -3.31
N GLU A 126 17.92 14.89 -4.43
CA GLU A 126 18.06 13.47 -4.79
C GLU A 126 17.60 12.51 -3.67
N LEU A 127 18.51 11.68 -3.17
CA LEU A 127 18.26 10.68 -2.12
C LEU A 127 17.97 11.32 -0.75
N GLU A 128 18.35 12.57 -0.54
CA GLU A 128 18.16 13.30 0.72
C GLU A 128 16.88 14.13 0.75
N TYR A 129 16.11 14.16 -0.34
CA TYR A 129 14.81 14.82 -0.34
C TYR A 129 13.88 14.22 0.72
N GLU A 130 13.37 15.07 1.62
CA GLU A 130 12.38 14.72 2.65
C GLU A 130 10.99 14.57 2.01
N LEU A 131 10.46 13.36 2.03
CA LEU A 131 9.16 13.04 1.45
C LEU A 131 8.02 13.65 2.26
N ARG A 132 7.04 14.19 1.54
CA ARG A 132 5.86 14.83 2.11
C ARG A 132 4.60 14.04 1.77
N ASP A 133 3.57 14.25 2.58
CA ASP A 133 2.26 13.66 2.31
C ASP A 133 1.75 14.09 0.94
N ARG A 134 1.34 13.10 0.13
CA ARG A 134 0.84 13.23 -1.24
C ARG A 134 1.89 13.61 -2.28
N ASP A 135 3.17 13.44 -1.99
CA ASP A 135 4.18 13.54 -3.03
C ASP A 135 3.94 12.50 -4.12
N GLU A 136 4.21 12.93 -5.36
CA GLU A 136 4.21 12.09 -6.54
C GLU A 136 5.65 11.85 -6.99
N VAL A 137 6.06 10.58 -7.04
CA VAL A 137 7.40 10.18 -7.47
C VAL A 137 7.28 9.35 -8.73
N VAL A 138 7.95 9.78 -9.79
CA VAL A 138 7.93 9.08 -11.09
C VAL A 138 9.31 8.53 -11.40
N PHE A 139 9.40 7.23 -11.66
CA PHE A 139 10.62 6.56 -12.10
C PHE A 139 10.52 6.18 -13.58
N ILE A 140 11.40 6.71 -14.42
CA ILE A 140 11.38 6.50 -15.87
C ILE A 140 12.68 5.85 -16.30
N SER A 141 12.61 4.60 -16.75
CA SER A 141 13.76 3.96 -17.39
C SER A 141 14.00 4.58 -18.78
N THR A 142 15.20 5.11 -19.01
CA THR A 142 15.64 5.65 -20.31
C THR A 142 16.49 4.67 -21.10
N LEU A 143 16.88 3.55 -20.47
CA LEU A 143 17.84 2.60 -21.02
C LEU A 143 17.22 1.31 -21.58
N HIS A 144 15.95 1.02 -21.26
CA HIS A 144 15.29 -0.26 -21.64
C HIS A 144 14.44 -0.17 -22.92
N GLY A 145 14.81 0.68 -23.88
CA GLY A 145 14.18 0.77 -25.19
C GLY A 145 14.95 -0.03 -26.24
N GLY A 146 14.61 -1.32 -26.39
CA GLY A 146 15.08 -2.20 -27.46
C GLY A 146 14.04 -3.25 -27.79
#